data_AF-A0A955PNG6-F1
#
_entry.id   AF-A0A955PNG6-F1
#
_cell.length_a   1.000
_cell.length_b   1.000
_cell.length_c   1.000
_cell.angle_alpha   90.00
_cell.angle_beta   90.00
_cell.angle_gamma   90.00
#
_symmetry.space_group_name_H-M   'P 1'
#
loop_
_entity.id
_entity.type
_entity.pdbx_description
1 polymer ?
#
loop_
_entity_poly.entity_id
_entity_poly.type
_entity_poly.pdbx_seq_one_letter_code
_entity_poly.pdbx_strand_id
1 'polypeptide(L)'
;DVGQSRAEDDAILVYANAENRILITLDDDFGNWAILPLHEHHGVIRIKVHPPTSAKIAEVLTPFLRDVEQRDLMNRLVILSEKRARWIQTA
;
A
#
# COMPACT_ATOMS: atom_id res chain seq x y z
N ASP A 1 -15.84 16.06 7.69
CA ASP A 1 -14.80 15.15 8.17
C ASP A 1 -14.15 14.25 7.12
N VAL A 2 -14.87 13.67 6.15
CA VAL A 2 -14.25 12.80 5.12
C VAL A 2 -13.18 13.49 4.25
N GLY A 3 -13.20 14.82 4.13
CA GLY A 3 -12.19 15.57 3.37
C GLY A 3 -10.83 15.70 4.06
N GLN A 4 -10.78 15.60 5.39
CA GLN A 4 -9.53 15.80 6.14
C GLN A 4 -8.70 14.51 6.16
N SER A 5 -9.33 13.34 6.39
CA SER A 5 -8.63 12.06 6.32
C SER A 5 -8.02 11.81 4.94
N ARG A 6 -8.73 12.18 3.86
CA ARG A 6 -8.22 12.07 2.49
C ARG A 6 -7.02 12.97 2.22
N ALA A 7 -7.05 14.21 2.72
CA ALA A 7 -5.91 15.12 2.58
C ALA A 7 -4.67 14.63 3.33
N GLU A 8 -4.86 13.91 4.43
CA GLU A 8 -3.79 13.27 5.19
C GLU A 8 -3.21 12.05 4.44
N ASP A 9 -4.04 11.20 3.84
CA ASP A 9 -3.60 10.07 3.00
C ASP A 9 -2.79 10.55 1.78
N ASP A 10 -3.27 11.60 1.11
CA ASP A 10 -2.58 12.25 -0.02
C ASP A 10 -1.18 12.72 0.39
N ALA A 11 -1.08 13.40 1.54
CA ALA A 11 0.19 13.92 2.03
C ALA A 11 1.20 12.80 2.34
N ILE A 12 0.74 11.68 2.92
CA ILE A 12 1.59 10.51 3.20
C ILE A 12 2.10 9.90 1.90
N LEU A 13 1.24 9.78 0.88
CA LEU A 13 1.62 9.18 -0.39
C LEU A 13 2.56 10.09 -1.19
N VAL A 14 2.32 11.41 -1.19
CA VAL A 14 3.23 12.41 -1.77
C VAL A 14 4.60 12.34 -1.10
N TYR A 15 4.64 12.25 0.23
CA TYR A 15 5.89 12.14 0.98
C TYR A 15 6.65 10.84 0.63
N ALA A 16 5.95 9.70 0.60
CA ALA A 16 6.55 8.43 0.21
C ALA A 16 7.10 8.47 -1.22
N ASN A 17 6.36 9.09 -2.15
CA ASN A 17 6.78 9.25 -3.54
C ASN A 17 8.02 10.14 -3.68
N ALA A 18 8.05 11.29 -3.00
CA ALA A 18 9.19 12.21 -3.02
C ALA A 18 10.49 11.56 -2.51
N GLU A 19 10.36 10.56 -1.63
CA GLU A 19 11.47 9.80 -1.05
C GLU A 19 11.80 8.51 -1.80
N ASN A 20 11.12 8.21 -2.91
CA ASN A 20 11.23 6.94 -3.65
C ASN A 20 10.91 5.69 -2.80
N ARG A 21 9.95 5.78 -1.88
CA ARG A 21 9.59 4.73 -0.91
C ARG A 21 8.28 4.03 -1.26
N ILE A 22 8.20 2.75 -0.90
CA ILE A 22 6.95 1.99 -0.90
C ILE A 22 6.18 2.35 0.37
N LEU A 23 4.90 2.68 0.24
CA LEU A 23 4.01 2.87 1.38
C LEU A 23 3.43 1.53 1.82
N ILE A 24 3.55 1.19 3.11
CA ILE A 24 2.94 -0.02 3.69
C ILE A 24 1.93 0.43 4.75
N THR A 25 0.68 -0.04 4.66
CA THR A 25 -0.41 0.40 5.54
C THR A 25 -1.34 -0.74 5.96
N LEU A 26 -1.98 -0.60 7.11
CA LEU A 26 -3.09 -1.44 7.58
C LEU A 26 -4.45 -0.77 7.35
N ASP A 27 -4.44 0.48 6.90
CA ASP A 27 -5.64 1.29 6.72
C ASP A 27 -6.45 0.81 5.51
N ASP A 28 -7.74 0.61 5.74
CA ASP A 28 -8.69 0.15 4.73
C ASP A 28 -9.12 1.27 3.80
N ASP A 29 -9.04 2.53 4.25
CA ASP A 29 -9.51 3.72 3.51
C ASP A 29 -8.57 4.14 2.39
N PHE A 30 -7.29 3.78 2.50
CA PHE A 30 -6.34 3.89 1.39
C PHE A 30 -6.90 3.18 0.13
N GLY A 31 -7.67 2.10 0.30
CA GLY A 31 -8.35 1.28 -0.72
C GLY A 31 -9.27 1.99 -1.72
N ASN A 32 -9.63 3.26 -1.52
CA ASN A 32 -10.56 4.01 -2.37
C ASN A 32 -9.91 4.70 -3.58
N TRP A 33 -8.78 4.16 -4.07
CA TRP A 33 -7.83 4.63 -5.13
C TRP A 33 -8.37 5.20 -6.44
N ALA A 34 -9.68 5.25 -6.69
CA ALA A 34 -10.25 5.84 -7.91
C ALA A 34 -10.01 7.36 -8.04
N ILE A 35 -9.37 8.02 -7.06
CA ILE A 35 -9.26 9.49 -6.99
C ILE A 35 -7.88 9.97 -6.50
N LEU A 36 -6.84 9.12 -6.50
CA LEU A 36 -5.50 9.61 -6.13
C LEU A 36 -4.81 10.25 -7.35
N PRO A 37 -4.42 11.54 -7.29
CA PRO A 37 -3.88 12.27 -8.43
C PRO A 37 -2.37 12.02 -8.62
N LEU A 38 -1.91 10.79 -8.40
CA LEU A 38 -0.54 10.41 -8.65
C LEU A 38 -0.52 9.46 -9.83
N HIS A 39 -0.26 10.03 -11.00
CA HIS A 39 0.10 9.27 -12.19
C HIS A 39 1.32 8.37 -11.95
N GLU A 40 2.14 8.67 -10.91
CA GLU A 40 3.33 7.90 -10.55
C GLU A 40 3.50 7.75 -9.03
N HIS A 41 3.76 6.53 -8.56
CA HIS A 41 4.17 6.21 -7.19
C HIS A 41 5.02 4.93 -7.12
N HIS A 42 5.93 4.85 -6.15
CA HIS A 42 6.85 3.70 -5.99
C HIS A 42 6.20 2.43 -5.43
N GLY A 43 4.91 2.48 -5.11
CA GLY A 43 4.08 1.32 -4.78
C GLY A 43 3.43 1.44 -3.42
N VAL A 44 2.29 0.77 -3.28
CA VAL A 44 1.55 0.74 -2.02
C VAL A 44 1.18 -0.70 -1.68
N ILE A 45 1.42 -1.10 -0.44
CA ILE A 45 1.07 -2.42 0.08
C ILE A 45 0.09 -2.22 1.24
N ARG A 46 -1.17 -2.58 1.04
CA ARG A 46 -2.15 -2.68 2.11
C ARG A 46 -2.14 -4.10 2.67
N ILE A 47 -1.90 -4.23 3.97
CA ILE A 47 -1.89 -5.52 4.66
C ILE A 47 -3.28 -5.80 5.22
N LYS A 48 -3.86 -6.93 4.80
CA LYS A 48 -5.20 -7.38 5.20
C LYS A 48 -5.09 -8.72 5.94
N VAL A 49 -4.88 -8.65 7.25
CA VAL A 49 -4.79 -9.79 8.16
C VAL A 49 -5.69 -9.58 9.38
N HIS A 50 -6.19 -10.66 9.98
CA HIS A 50 -7.02 -10.56 11.19
C HIS A 50 -6.72 -11.71 12.16
N PRO A 51 -6.41 -11.44 13.44
CA PRO A 51 -6.18 -10.11 14.03
C PRO A 51 -4.89 -9.45 13.48
N PRO A 52 -4.79 -8.10 13.46
CA PRO A 52 -3.63 -7.36 12.95
C PRO A 52 -2.47 -7.34 13.95
N THR A 53 -1.97 -8.52 14.32
CA THR A 53 -0.80 -8.63 15.20
C THR A 53 0.48 -8.45 14.41
N SER A 54 1.52 -7.90 15.03
CA SER A 54 2.84 -7.74 14.41
C SER A 54 3.40 -9.06 13.91
N ALA A 55 3.13 -10.17 14.62
CA ALA A 55 3.54 -11.51 14.21
C ALA A 55 2.89 -11.94 12.87
N LYS A 56 1.56 -11.80 12.76
CA LYS A 56 0.84 -12.11 11.51
C LYS A 56 1.26 -11.19 10.36
N ILE A 57 1.47 -9.91 10.65
CA ILE A 57 1.96 -8.95 9.66
C ILE A 57 3.33 -9.39 9.12
N ALA A 58 4.27 -9.72 10.01
CA ALA A 58 5.59 -10.17 9.61
C ALA A 58 5.56 -11.50 8.83
N GLU A 59 4.69 -12.44 9.24
CA GLU A 59 4.49 -13.74 8.58
C GLU A 59 4.07 -13.59 7.11
N VAL A 60 3.19 -12.62 6.82
CA VAL A 60 2.71 -12.39 5.45
C VAL A 60 3.62 -11.45 4.67
N LEU A 61 4.11 -10.38 5.30
CA LEU A 61 4.88 -9.33 4.63
C LEU A 61 6.30 -9.78 4.28
N THR A 62 6.99 -10.48 5.19
CA THR A 62 8.41 -10.81 4.99
C THR A 62 8.63 -11.72 3.78
N PRO A 63 7.89 -12.82 3.59
CA PRO A 63 8.05 -13.64 2.39
C PRO A 63 7.71 -12.86 1.12
N PHE A 64 6.63 -12.08 1.14
CA PHE A 64 6.23 -11.25 0.01
C PHE A 64 7.35 -10.29 -0.44
N LEU A 65 8.01 -9.60 0.51
CA LEU A 65 9.11 -8.67 0.19
C LEU A 65 10.40 -9.36 -0.26
N ARG A 66 10.59 -10.66 -0.03
CA ARG A 66 11.74 -11.41 -0.57
C ARG A 66 11.58 -11.72 -2.05
N ASP A 67 10.34 -11.90 -2.50
CA ASP A 67 10.02 -12.39 -3.84
C ASP A 67 9.66 -11.25 -4.81
N VAL A 68 9.61 -10.01 -4.33
CA VAL A 68 9.15 -8.84 -5.07
C VAL A 68 10.23 -7.77 -5.09
N GLU A 69 10.56 -7.27 -6.27
CA GLU A 69 11.45 -6.12 -6.40
C GLU A 69 10.63 -4.81 -6.42
N GLN A 70 11.26 -3.69 -6.04
CA GLN A 70 10.58 -2.39 -6.03
C GLN A 70 10.00 -2.02 -7.41
N ARG A 71 10.66 -2.40 -8.50
CA ARG A 71 10.15 -2.16 -9.86
C ARG A 71 8.81 -2.86 -10.14
N ASP A 72 8.53 -3.97 -9.46
CA ASP A 72 7.28 -4.71 -9.63
C ASP A 72 6.12 -4.00 -8.92
N LEU A 73 6.41 -3.10 -7.97
CA LEU A 73 5.44 -2.35 -7.17
C LEU A 73 5.13 -0.97 -7.76
N MET A 74 5.93 -0.51 -8.73
CA MET A 74 5.74 0.79 -9.38
C MET A 74 4.32 0.91 -9.96
N ASN A 75 3.62 1.98 -9.58
CA ASN A 75 2.24 2.26 -9.99
C ASN A 75 1.26 1.11 -9.72
N ARG A 76 1.53 0.35 -8.65
CA ARG A 76 0.66 -0.73 -8.18
C ARG A 76 0.31 -0.58 -6.71
N LEU A 77 -0.95 -0.87 -6.44
CA LEU A 77 -1.43 -1.24 -5.12
C LEU A 77 -1.42 -2.77 -5.01
N VAL A 78 -0.85 -3.26 -3.92
CA VAL A 78 -0.94 -4.66 -3.53
C VAL A 78 -1.79 -4.77 -2.27
N ILE A 79 -2.89 -5.49 -2.35
CA ILE A 79 -3.66 -5.92 -1.17
C ILE A 79 -3.13 -7.30 -0.78
N LEU A 80 -2.32 -7.32 0.27
CA LEU A 80 -1.63 -8.50 0.76
C LEU A 80 -2.41 -9.12 1.91
N SER A 81 -2.92 -10.33 1.73
CA SER A 81 -3.58 -11.11 2.79
C SER A 81 -2.88 -12.45 3.02
N GLU A 82 -3.26 -13.13 4.10
CA GLU A 82 -2.69 -14.44 4.51
C GLU A 82 -2.68 -15.50 3.39
N LYS A 83 -3.58 -15.38 2.40
CA LYS A 83 -3.74 -16.39 1.34
C LYS A 83 -3.29 -15.93 -0.03
N ARG A 84 -3.17 -14.62 -0.27
CA ARG A 84 -2.88 -14.08 -1.60
C ARG A 84 -2.43 -12.62 -1.58
N ALA A 85 -1.65 -12.25 -2.58
CA ALA A 85 -1.46 -10.86 -2.98
C ALA A 85 -2.39 -10.54 -4.17
N ARG A 86 -3.25 -9.53 -4.01
CA ARG A 86 -4.03 -8.98 -5.13
C ARG A 86 -3.32 -7.72 -5.63
N TRP A 87 -2.95 -7.72 -6.91
CA TRP A 87 -2.29 -6.61 -7.57
C TRP A 87 -3.31 -5.77 -8.33
N ILE A 88 -3.24 -4.45 -8.18
CA ILE A 88 -4.10 -3.47 -8.84
C ILE A 88 -3.20 -2.41 -9.44
N GLN A 89 -3.33 -2.19 -10.74
CA GLN A 89 -2.68 -1.10 -11.45
C GLN A 89 -3.46 0.20 -11.22
N THR A 90 -2.75 1.28 -10.91
CA THR A 90 -3.34 2.57 -10.50
C THR A 90 -3.11 3.70 -11.49
N ALA A 91 -2.29 3.48 -12.53
CA ALA A 91 -2.01 4.39 -13.64
C ALA A 91 -2.12 3.67 -14.99
#